data_AF-A0A7Y1Y3B7-F1
#
_entry.id   AF-A0A7Y1Y3B7-F1
#
_cell.length_a   1.000
_cell.length_b   1.000
_cell.length_c   1.000
_cell.angle_alpha   90.00
_cell.angle_beta   90.00
_cell.angle_gamma   90.00
#
_symmetry.space_group_name_H-M   'P 1'
#
loop_
_entity.id
_entity.type
_entity.pdbx_description
1 polymer ?
#
loop_
_entity_poly.entity_id
_entity_poly.type
_entity_poly.pdbx_seq_one_letter_code
_entity_poly.pdbx_strand_id
1 'polypeptide(L)'
;MKAIPILALLSVAGAATAQVYSPPTGEPKRTAPPSDTVTRVNSDKKPAKSPFGEEIPMLDPSAETITVGGVTIPLGDNRLMKARFEKYLSQPEESSGAAKEYRDTVREILAAVSPFREGGPSLKDGWSKLPAASAYPGDANICGSLAEAVYVAMLAKRDVNGLKNLNNELEKEKQRRIGDGDWKTRHDKTEKMNVTKTVGESTTTTQEAAVGFSDNSLEYAEVLRRIAEIEVLKKANLLKTEAQVLQTKIQYQVNMVQWFAQRRFEHVLMASRFYNQIWKDGDTTLHIDENSDVSKLFTQSVGVSPTVASLDSLSNEAIREVDKAIEAFNYLVDEGELHSASQRLMEAFALGEYLAPVATLPRERKRKVQAYMRDLNDLYGMMQARDYGGAKDLIARLQSQARDFPSAKASSAIAGYTLASDLSIEKAKAMLLEGESEAAAKEIVAAAEIWPTNPKLDEFRELINKSGTVVTTRNDFDRLLSEKNYREIFRRRFEFVPVIKGDATREDAMQQILESIQRIEIALNKASEFSNIGNSYGAWEQLALLREEFPDDPNLGRQLEKLAPKVADFTKALDEAQRLENRSPRQTGSSMSWYLKARGIYPQSRIADEGIQRLLDEILPEGDALSPRDAVETEG
;
A
#
# COMPACT_ATOMS: atom_id res chain seq x y z
N MET A 1 -76.68 7.50 -8.56
CA MET A 1 -75.79 8.24 -7.64
C MET A 1 -75.44 7.29 -6.50
N LYS A 2 -74.38 6.49 -6.69
CA LYS A 2 -72.97 6.69 -6.31
C LYS A 2 -72.67 6.07 -4.93
N ALA A 3 -72.41 4.76 -4.99
CA ALA A 3 -71.68 3.95 -4.02
C ALA A 3 -70.22 3.84 -4.49
N ILE A 4 -69.26 3.86 -3.56
CA ILE A 4 -67.83 3.55 -3.75
C ILE A 4 -67.29 2.88 -2.47
N PRO A 5 -66.34 1.92 -2.55
CA PRO A 5 -66.29 0.73 -1.71
C PRO A 5 -65.09 0.62 -0.76
N ILE A 6 -65.15 -0.49 0.00
CA ILE A 6 -64.24 -1.10 0.98
C ILE A 6 -62.85 -1.43 0.39
N LEU A 7 -61.79 -1.19 1.16
CA LEU A 7 -60.47 -1.81 0.95
C LEU A 7 -60.03 -2.55 2.24
N ALA A 8 -59.81 -3.85 2.10
CA ALA A 8 -59.34 -4.77 3.12
C ALA A 8 -57.80 -4.82 3.14
N LEU A 9 -57.20 -4.90 4.33
CA LEU A 9 -55.79 -5.22 4.51
C LEU A 9 -55.68 -6.46 5.40
N LEU A 10 -55.13 -7.52 4.81
CA LEU A 10 -54.99 -8.87 5.36
C LEU A 10 -53.95 -8.91 6.48
N SER A 11 -54.34 -9.54 7.57
CA SER A 11 -53.51 -10.10 8.63
C SER A 11 -53.04 -11.51 8.24
N VAL A 12 -51.74 -11.78 8.37
CA VAL A 12 -51.20 -13.16 8.51
C VAL A 12 -50.22 -13.16 9.68
N ALA A 13 -50.67 -13.72 10.79
CA ALA A 13 -49.85 -14.11 11.92
C ALA A 13 -49.37 -15.54 11.69
N GLY A 14 -48.05 -15.75 11.63
CA GLY A 14 -47.44 -17.07 11.65
C GLY A 14 -47.11 -17.47 13.08
N ALA A 15 -47.85 -18.46 13.60
CA ALA A 15 -47.57 -19.11 14.87
C ALA A 15 -46.34 -20.03 14.73
N ALA A 16 -45.27 -19.76 15.46
CA ALA A 16 -44.17 -20.71 15.64
C ALA A 16 -44.51 -21.62 16.84
N THR A 17 -45.01 -22.81 16.55
CA THR A 17 -45.12 -23.88 17.55
C THR A 17 -43.74 -24.46 17.81
N ALA A 18 -43.23 -24.27 19.03
CA ALA A 18 -42.15 -25.06 19.57
C ALA A 18 -42.62 -26.52 19.71
N GLN A 19 -41.95 -27.46 19.04
CA GLN A 19 -42.10 -28.88 19.30
C GLN A 19 -40.79 -29.44 19.87
N VAL A 20 -40.94 -30.18 20.95
CA VAL A 20 -39.92 -30.83 21.77
C VAL A 20 -39.78 -32.29 21.29
N TYR A 21 -38.52 -32.72 21.14
CA TYR A 21 -37.92 -34.07 21.21
C TYR A 21 -38.78 -35.36 21.01
N SER A 22 -38.24 -36.33 20.26
CA SER A 22 -38.64 -37.76 20.26
C SER A 22 -37.42 -38.69 19.98
N PRO A 23 -37.29 -39.88 20.62
CA PRO A 23 -36.08 -40.73 20.58
C PRO A 23 -36.07 -41.74 19.39
N PRO A 24 -34.98 -42.52 19.16
CA PRO A 24 -34.54 -42.87 17.80
C PRO A 24 -34.96 -44.27 17.32
N THR A 25 -35.12 -44.43 16.00
CA THR A 25 -34.99 -45.72 15.30
C THR A 25 -34.59 -45.53 13.83
N GLY A 26 -33.51 -46.21 13.43
CA GLY A 26 -33.31 -46.80 12.10
C GLY A 26 -32.90 -45.88 10.94
N GLU A 27 -31.67 -46.06 10.45
CA GLU A 27 -31.28 -45.61 9.10
C GLU A 27 -32.20 -46.23 8.03
N PRO A 28 -32.54 -45.49 6.95
CA PRO A 28 -31.77 -45.70 5.72
C PRO A 28 -31.58 -44.46 4.82
N LYS A 29 -30.43 -44.50 4.13
CA LYS A 29 -30.03 -43.92 2.82
C LYS A 29 -30.73 -42.67 2.25
N ARG A 30 -29.87 -41.66 2.04
CA ARG A 30 -30.02 -40.43 1.24
C ARG A 30 -30.81 -40.59 -0.07
N THR A 31 -31.79 -39.70 -0.24
CA THR A 31 -32.22 -39.12 -1.52
C THR A 31 -32.39 -37.61 -1.33
N ALA A 32 -31.87 -36.81 -2.26
CA ALA A 32 -31.90 -35.35 -2.21
C ALA A 32 -33.24 -34.80 -2.76
N PRO A 33 -33.74 -33.67 -2.21
CA PRO A 33 -34.26 -32.58 -3.04
C PRO A 33 -34.01 -31.18 -2.40
N PRO A 34 -34.66 -30.11 -2.88
CA PRO A 34 -34.19 -29.16 -3.89
C PRO A 34 -33.68 -27.83 -3.31
N SER A 35 -33.04 -27.05 -4.17
CA SER A 35 -32.46 -25.71 -3.93
C SER A 35 -33.50 -24.70 -3.42
N ASP A 36 -33.23 -24.09 -2.26
CA ASP A 36 -33.80 -22.81 -1.85
C ASP A 36 -32.71 -21.77 -1.61
N THR A 37 -33.01 -20.56 -2.07
CA THR A 37 -32.08 -19.47 -2.32
C THR A 37 -31.66 -18.80 -1.00
N VAL A 38 -30.55 -19.23 -0.42
CA VAL A 38 -29.77 -18.43 0.52
C VAL A 38 -28.41 -18.22 -0.10
N THR A 39 -28.05 -16.96 -0.35
CA THR A 39 -26.72 -16.54 -0.75
C THR A 39 -25.75 -16.84 0.39
N ARG A 40 -25.34 -18.11 0.54
CA ARG A 40 -24.13 -18.46 1.26
C ARG A 40 -22.98 -17.85 0.47
N VAL A 41 -22.40 -16.79 1.00
CA VAL A 41 -21.03 -16.43 0.65
C VAL A 41 -20.20 -17.63 1.03
N ASN A 42 -19.80 -18.42 0.03
CA ASN A 42 -18.78 -19.45 0.19
C ASN A 42 -17.50 -18.76 0.68
N SER A 43 -17.29 -18.77 1.99
CA SER A 43 -16.01 -18.40 2.62
C SER A 43 -14.95 -19.50 2.50
N ASP A 44 -15.22 -20.56 1.72
CA ASP A 44 -14.25 -21.62 1.39
C ASP A 44 -13.37 -21.29 0.17
N LYS A 45 -13.14 -20.01 -0.13
CA LYS A 45 -11.89 -19.65 -0.79
C LYS A 45 -10.85 -19.49 0.29
N LYS A 46 -10.10 -20.58 0.56
CA LYS A 46 -8.75 -20.45 1.14
C LYS A 46 -8.08 -19.29 0.40
N PRO A 47 -7.64 -18.23 1.10
CA PRO A 47 -6.88 -17.18 0.44
C PRO A 47 -5.71 -17.86 -0.28
N ALA A 48 -5.47 -17.48 -1.53
CA ALA A 48 -4.35 -18.01 -2.29
C ALA A 48 -3.10 -17.90 -1.42
N LYS A 49 -2.45 -19.05 -1.13
CA LYS A 49 -1.18 -19.04 -0.40
C LYS A 49 -0.24 -18.12 -1.17
N SER A 50 0.09 -16.97 -0.57
CA SER A 50 1.19 -16.15 -1.04
C SER A 50 2.43 -17.07 -1.09
N PRO A 51 3.25 -17.05 -2.14
CA PRO A 51 4.52 -17.78 -2.18
C PRO A 51 5.50 -17.37 -1.06
N PHE A 52 5.15 -16.37 -0.24
CA PHE A 52 6.07 -15.55 0.54
C PHE A 52 5.73 -15.45 2.04
N GLY A 53 5.02 -16.44 2.61
CA GLY A 53 4.97 -16.65 4.07
C GLY A 53 4.28 -15.58 4.92
N GLU A 54 3.92 -15.95 6.15
CA GLU A 54 3.38 -15.09 7.21
C GLU A 54 4.49 -14.19 7.78
N GLU A 55 4.97 -13.23 7.00
CA GLU A 55 6.26 -12.57 7.30
C GLU A 55 6.24 -11.47 8.39
N ILE A 56 5.11 -11.25 9.07
CA ILE A 56 5.09 -10.50 10.33
C ILE A 56 4.11 -11.21 11.31
N PRO A 57 4.58 -11.78 12.43
CA PRO A 57 3.74 -12.53 13.40
C PRO A 57 2.57 -11.75 14.03
N MET A 58 2.45 -10.44 13.78
CA MET A 58 1.28 -9.65 14.19
C MET A 58 0.03 -9.96 13.36
N LEU A 59 0.16 -10.81 12.33
CA LEU A 59 -0.88 -11.20 11.39
C LEU A 59 -0.94 -12.73 11.30
N ASP A 60 -1.23 -13.42 12.41
CA ASP A 60 -2.04 -14.63 12.28
C ASP A 60 -3.52 -14.24 12.42
N PRO A 61 -4.20 -13.83 11.33
CA PRO A 61 -5.65 -13.67 11.28
C PRO A 61 -6.37 -15.03 11.32
N SER A 62 -5.68 -16.12 11.66
CA SER A 62 -6.19 -17.46 11.90
C SER A 62 -6.06 -17.86 13.38
N ALA A 63 -5.56 -16.97 14.25
CA ALA A 63 -5.83 -17.07 15.68
C ALA A 63 -7.32 -16.77 15.88
N GLU A 64 -8.14 -17.77 15.57
CA GLU A 64 -9.59 -17.74 15.72
C GLU A 64 -10.00 -17.70 17.19
N THR A 65 -9.04 -17.78 18.12
CA THR A 65 -9.32 -18.02 19.53
C THR A 65 -8.30 -17.35 20.46
N ILE A 66 -8.76 -16.91 21.65
CA ILE A 66 -7.92 -16.45 22.77
C ILE A 66 -8.06 -17.42 23.93
N THR A 67 -7.00 -17.68 24.68
CA THR A 67 -7.05 -18.63 25.81
C THR A 67 -7.09 -17.89 27.14
N VAL A 68 -8.18 -18.01 27.89
CA VAL A 68 -8.37 -17.40 29.22
C VAL A 68 -8.51 -18.49 30.28
N GLY A 69 -7.60 -18.54 31.25
CA GLY A 69 -7.65 -19.57 32.31
C GLY A 69 -7.61 -21.02 31.79
N GLY A 70 -6.99 -21.26 30.63
CA GLY A 70 -6.99 -22.54 29.93
C GLY A 70 -8.15 -22.73 28.93
N VAL A 71 -9.04 -21.74 28.78
CA VAL A 71 -10.24 -21.82 27.93
C VAL A 71 -10.07 -21.05 26.63
N THR A 72 -10.15 -21.77 25.51
CA THR A 72 -10.06 -21.23 24.16
C THR A 72 -11.39 -20.59 23.72
N ILE A 73 -11.48 -19.26 23.69
CA ILE A 73 -12.66 -18.46 23.32
C ILE A 73 -12.56 -18.03 21.85
N PRO A 74 -13.52 -18.40 20.97
CA PRO A 74 -13.52 -18.03 19.58
C PRO A 74 -13.84 -16.55 19.39
N LEU A 75 -13.01 -15.87 18.60
CA LEU A 75 -13.09 -14.44 18.30
C LEU A 75 -14.05 -14.11 17.13
N GLY A 76 -14.52 -15.11 16.39
CA GLY A 76 -15.43 -14.94 15.25
C GLY A 76 -14.74 -14.49 13.96
N ASP A 77 -15.42 -13.69 13.13
CA ASP A 77 -14.83 -13.15 11.88
C ASP A 77 -13.71 -12.17 12.20
N ASN A 78 -12.46 -12.61 12.01
CA ASN A 78 -11.26 -11.84 12.30
C ASN A 78 -11.16 -10.52 11.53
N ARG A 79 -11.82 -10.40 10.36
CA ARG A 79 -11.90 -9.14 9.62
C ARG A 79 -12.79 -8.13 10.33
N LEU A 80 -13.93 -8.58 10.86
CA LEU A 80 -14.84 -7.73 11.63
C LEU A 80 -14.18 -7.29 12.95
N MET A 81 -13.46 -8.18 13.62
CA MET A 81 -12.71 -7.84 14.84
C MET A 81 -11.64 -6.79 14.58
N LYS A 82 -10.85 -6.92 13.51
CA LYS A 82 -9.87 -5.89 13.10
C LYS A 82 -10.53 -4.53 12.87
N ALA A 83 -11.62 -4.49 12.11
CA ALA A 83 -12.33 -3.24 11.83
C ALA A 83 -12.89 -2.58 13.11
N ARG A 84 -13.41 -3.38 14.05
CA ARG A 84 -13.88 -2.88 15.35
C ARG A 84 -12.73 -2.37 16.22
N PHE A 85 -11.59 -3.05 16.20
CA PHE A 85 -10.40 -2.60 16.93
C PHE A 85 -9.86 -1.27 16.37
N GLU A 86 -9.74 -1.15 15.05
CA GLU A 86 -9.36 0.11 14.39
C GLU A 86 -10.32 1.26 14.74
N LYS A 87 -11.64 0.98 14.77
CA LYS A 87 -12.64 1.93 15.26
C LYS A 87 -12.38 2.31 16.72
N TYR A 88 -12.15 1.33 17.60
CA TYR A 88 -11.88 1.56 19.02
C TYR A 88 -10.66 2.45 19.28
N LEU A 89 -9.57 2.26 18.52
CA LEU A 89 -8.37 3.09 18.62
C LEU A 89 -8.65 4.57 18.31
N SER A 90 -9.66 4.85 17.47
CA SER A 90 -10.05 6.22 17.09
C SER A 90 -11.04 6.88 18.06
N GLN A 91 -11.76 6.09 18.86
CA GLN A 91 -12.81 6.56 19.77
C GLN A 91 -12.23 7.36 20.96
N PRO A 92 -12.97 8.33 21.52
CA PRO A 92 -12.60 8.95 22.79
C PRO A 92 -12.65 7.91 23.92
N GLU A 93 -11.99 8.22 25.03
CA GLU A 93 -12.20 7.50 26.29
C GLU A 93 -13.64 7.72 26.77
N GLU A 94 -14.23 6.70 27.37
CA GLU A 94 -15.60 6.76 27.89
C GLU A 94 -15.66 7.42 29.27
N SER A 95 -15.23 8.69 29.37
CA SER A 95 -15.05 9.42 30.64
C SER A 95 -16.19 10.38 30.99
N SER A 96 -17.32 10.33 30.27
CA SER A 96 -18.50 11.15 30.53
C SER A 96 -19.07 10.91 31.95
N GLY A 97 -19.78 11.91 32.49
CA GLY A 97 -20.43 11.78 33.80
C GLY A 97 -21.41 10.61 33.86
N ALA A 98 -22.22 10.43 32.81
CA ALA A 98 -23.16 9.32 32.69
C ALA A 98 -22.48 7.95 32.64
N ALA A 99 -21.34 7.84 31.94
CA ALA A 99 -20.57 6.59 31.88
C ALA A 99 -19.95 6.22 33.25
N LYS A 100 -19.48 7.23 34.00
CA LYS A 100 -18.98 7.04 35.37
C LYS A 100 -20.11 6.58 36.29
N GLU A 101 -21.25 7.27 36.28
CA GLU A 101 -22.43 6.91 37.08
C GLU A 101 -22.92 5.49 36.76
N TYR A 102 -22.96 5.10 35.48
CA TYR A 102 -23.28 3.72 35.07
C TYR A 102 -22.33 2.70 35.69
N ARG A 103 -21.01 2.88 35.55
CA ARG A 103 -20.02 1.95 36.11
C ARG A 103 -20.02 1.91 37.64
N ASP A 104 -20.24 3.06 38.30
CA ASP A 104 -20.46 3.13 39.74
C ASP A 104 -21.69 2.29 40.13
N THR A 105 -22.79 2.45 39.41
CA THR A 105 -24.03 1.69 39.63
C THR A 105 -23.82 0.18 39.44
N VAL A 106 -23.11 -0.23 38.38
CA VAL A 106 -22.77 -1.65 38.15
C VAL A 106 -21.92 -2.22 39.29
N ARG A 107 -20.90 -1.47 39.77
CA ARG A 107 -20.10 -1.86 40.94
C ARG A 107 -20.95 -1.99 42.20
N GLU A 108 -21.86 -1.04 42.45
CA GLU A 108 -22.79 -1.11 43.57
C GLU A 108 -23.71 -2.33 43.49
N ILE A 109 -24.22 -2.68 42.29
CA ILE A 109 -25.04 -3.87 42.09
C ILE A 109 -24.22 -5.12 42.42
N LEU A 110 -23.04 -5.28 41.81
CA LEU A 110 -22.15 -6.41 42.03
C LEU A 110 -21.75 -6.58 43.50
N ALA A 111 -21.52 -5.46 44.22
CA ALA A 111 -21.26 -5.46 45.65
C ALA A 111 -22.52 -5.88 46.45
N ALA A 112 -23.70 -5.36 46.09
CA ALA A 112 -24.95 -5.67 46.75
C ALA A 112 -25.32 -7.16 46.68
N VAL A 113 -25.06 -7.79 45.54
CA VAL A 113 -25.33 -9.23 45.30
C VAL A 113 -24.13 -10.12 45.57
N SER A 114 -23.02 -9.57 46.07
CA SER A 114 -21.82 -10.36 46.37
C SER A 114 -22.09 -11.36 47.49
N PRO A 115 -21.63 -12.63 47.36
CA PRO A 115 -21.71 -13.60 48.45
C PRO A 115 -20.86 -13.20 49.66
N PHE A 116 -19.88 -12.31 49.47
CA PHE A 116 -18.96 -11.83 50.51
C PHE A 116 -19.41 -10.52 51.17
N ARG A 117 -20.60 -10.01 50.83
CA ARG A 117 -21.14 -8.80 51.46
C ARG A 117 -21.42 -9.04 52.94
N GLU A 118 -21.07 -8.08 53.78
CA GLU A 118 -21.45 -8.09 55.21
C GLU A 118 -22.98 -8.09 55.35
N GLY A 119 -23.53 -9.06 56.08
CA GLY A 119 -24.98 -9.31 56.15
C GLY A 119 -25.54 -10.18 55.02
N GLY A 120 -24.69 -10.68 54.12
CA GLY A 120 -25.05 -11.56 53.02
C GLY A 120 -25.50 -10.82 51.74
N PRO A 121 -25.67 -11.55 50.63
CA PRO A 121 -26.12 -10.97 49.37
C PRO A 121 -27.57 -10.47 49.48
N SER A 122 -27.85 -9.30 48.91
CA SER A 122 -29.18 -8.69 48.88
C SER A 122 -29.69 -8.56 47.46
N LEU A 123 -30.61 -9.46 47.08
CA LEU A 123 -31.32 -9.42 45.81
C LEU A 123 -32.02 -8.07 45.62
N LYS A 124 -32.67 -7.58 46.68
CA LYS A 124 -33.45 -6.34 46.64
C LYS A 124 -32.59 -5.12 46.33
N ASP A 125 -31.46 -4.95 47.04
CA ASP A 125 -30.62 -3.76 46.90
C ASP A 125 -29.87 -3.70 45.57
N GLY A 126 -29.53 -4.87 45.02
CA GLY A 126 -28.93 -4.99 43.69
C GLY A 126 -29.96 -4.78 42.59
N TRP A 127 -31.13 -5.41 42.70
CA TRP A 127 -32.16 -5.34 41.66
C TRP A 127 -32.71 -3.93 41.47
N SER A 128 -32.89 -3.16 42.55
CA SER A 128 -33.47 -1.80 42.47
C SER A 128 -32.63 -0.82 41.64
N LYS A 129 -31.35 -1.11 41.44
CA LYS A 129 -30.41 -0.28 40.67
C LYS A 129 -30.33 -0.66 39.19
N LEU A 130 -30.75 -1.86 38.81
CA LEU A 130 -30.70 -2.33 37.42
C LEU A 130 -31.45 -1.39 36.44
N PRO A 131 -32.66 -0.87 36.75
CA PRO A 131 -33.36 0.03 35.83
C PRO A 131 -32.64 1.38 35.64
N ALA A 132 -31.89 1.85 36.63
CA ALA A 132 -31.09 3.06 36.49
C ALA A 132 -29.87 2.82 35.59
N ALA A 133 -29.21 1.66 35.74
CA ALA A 133 -28.10 1.28 34.89
C ALA A 133 -28.52 1.07 33.42
N SER A 134 -29.74 0.56 33.18
CA SER A 134 -30.25 0.32 31.83
C SER A 134 -30.51 1.58 31.01
N ALA A 135 -30.63 2.73 31.68
CA ALA A 135 -30.80 4.02 31.01
C ALA A 135 -29.51 4.54 30.36
N TYR A 136 -28.37 3.88 30.60
CA TYR A 136 -27.13 4.24 29.94
C TYR A 136 -27.07 3.57 28.55
N PRO A 137 -26.91 4.32 27.45
CA PRO A 137 -26.89 3.72 26.11
C PRO A 137 -25.81 2.64 25.92
N GLY A 138 -24.68 2.76 26.62
CA GLY A 138 -23.60 1.76 26.58
C GLY A 138 -23.97 0.41 27.23
N ASP A 139 -24.98 0.38 28.11
CA ASP A 139 -25.52 -0.85 28.68
C ASP A 139 -26.24 -1.71 27.63
N ALA A 140 -26.75 -1.08 26.56
CA ALA A 140 -27.59 -1.72 25.54
C ALA A 140 -28.84 -2.42 26.12
N ASN A 141 -29.40 -1.85 27.20
CA ASN A 141 -30.57 -2.36 27.93
C ASN A 141 -30.42 -3.80 28.46
N ILE A 142 -29.19 -4.22 28.76
CA ILE A 142 -28.90 -5.53 29.35
C ILE A 142 -29.34 -5.54 30.81
N CYS A 143 -29.07 -4.47 31.57
CA CYS A 143 -29.53 -4.36 32.96
C CYS A 143 -31.06 -4.39 33.05
N GLY A 144 -31.76 -3.80 32.08
CA GLY A 144 -33.23 -3.81 32.04
C GLY A 144 -33.76 -5.21 31.72
N SER A 145 -33.13 -5.89 30.76
CA SER A 145 -33.42 -7.30 30.44
C SER A 145 -33.16 -8.24 31.64
N LEU A 146 -32.10 -7.98 32.41
CA LEU A 146 -31.81 -8.70 33.65
C LEU A 146 -32.84 -8.41 34.75
N ALA A 147 -33.24 -7.14 34.91
CA ALA A 147 -34.27 -6.75 35.88
C ALA A 147 -35.60 -7.48 35.59
N GLU A 148 -35.99 -7.51 34.31
CA GLU A 148 -37.14 -8.28 33.82
C GLU A 148 -36.98 -9.78 34.14
N ALA A 149 -35.84 -10.39 33.79
CA ALA A 149 -35.60 -11.81 34.00
C ALA A 149 -35.67 -12.21 35.50
N VAL A 150 -35.09 -11.39 36.39
CA VAL A 150 -35.17 -11.58 37.85
C VAL A 150 -36.61 -11.49 38.34
N TYR A 151 -37.34 -10.45 37.92
CA TYR A 151 -38.73 -10.26 38.31
C TYR A 151 -39.62 -11.43 37.84
N VAL A 152 -39.42 -11.85 36.58
CA VAL A 152 -40.08 -12.99 35.95
C VAL A 152 -39.83 -14.27 36.75
N ALA A 153 -38.60 -14.48 37.20
CA ALA A 153 -38.19 -15.65 37.98
C ALA A 153 -38.81 -15.66 39.39
N MET A 154 -38.79 -14.53 40.10
CA MET A 154 -39.45 -14.41 41.41
C MET A 154 -40.96 -14.67 41.33
N LEU A 155 -41.60 -14.19 40.26
CA LEU A 155 -43.01 -14.45 40.00
C LEU A 155 -43.30 -15.90 39.57
N ALA A 156 -42.35 -16.61 38.97
CA ALA A 156 -42.46 -18.04 38.74
C ALA A 156 -42.34 -18.84 40.05
N LYS A 157 -41.46 -18.41 40.96
CA LYS A 157 -41.25 -19.03 42.28
C LYS A 157 -42.33 -18.71 43.32
N ARG A 158 -43.35 -17.91 42.97
CA ARG A 158 -44.41 -17.43 43.89
C ARG A 158 -43.85 -16.68 45.10
N ASP A 159 -42.73 -15.98 44.96
CA ASP A 159 -42.16 -15.16 46.03
C ASP A 159 -42.93 -13.83 46.18
N VAL A 160 -44.16 -13.91 46.70
CA VAL A 160 -45.06 -12.75 46.83
C VAL A 160 -44.46 -11.67 47.73
N ASN A 161 -43.76 -12.07 48.80
CA ASN A 161 -43.12 -11.12 49.72
C ASN A 161 -41.91 -10.46 49.06
N GLY A 162 -41.08 -11.21 48.34
CA GLY A 162 -39.98 -10.67 47.56
C GLY A 162 -40.46 -9.69 46.49
N LEU A 163 -41.51 -10.03 45.73
CA LEU A 163 -42.11 -9.14 44.73
C LEU A 163 -42.66 -7.85 45.33
N LYS A 164 -43.35 -7.93 46.48
CA LYS A 164 -43.81 -6.73 47.21
C LYS A 164 -42.62 -5.86 47.63
N ASN A 165 -41.53 -6.47 48.10
CA ASN A 165 -40.32 -5.74 48.48
C ASN A 165 -39.63 -5.09 47.28
N LEU A 166 -39.60 -5.76 46.12
CA LEU A 166 -39.06 -5.18 44.88
C LEU A 166 -39.89 -3.98 44.42
N ASN A 167 -41.22 -4.13 44.33
CA ASN A 167 -42.11 -3.03 43.91
C ASN A 167 -41.99 -1.83 44.85
N ASN A 168 -41.93 -2.05 46.16
CA ASN A 168 -41.76 -0.96 47.13
C ASN A 168 -40.40 -0.24 46.98
N GLU A 169 -39.33 -0.97 46.69
CA GLU A 169 -37.99 -0.38 46.52
C GLU A 169 -37.88 0.38 45.21
N LEU A 170 -38.51 -0.14 44.16
CA LEU A 170 -38.60 0.50 42.86
C LEU A 170 -39.30 1.86 42.95
N GLU A 171 -40.43 1.94 43.65
CA GLU A 171 -41.10 3.21 43.90
C GLU A 171 -40.23 4.18 44.72
N LYS A 172 -39.49 3.69 45.71
CA LYS A 172 -38.54 4.54 46.45
C LYS A 172 -37.42 5.07 45.57
N GLU A 173 -36.83 4.23 44.74
CA GLU A 173 -35.74 4.62 43.84
C GLU A 173 -36.24 5.62 42.80
N LYS A 174 -37.44 5.41 42.23
CA LYS A 174 -38.11 6.38 41.36
C LYS A 174 -38.23 7.75 42.03
N GLN A 175 -38.77 7.79 43.25
CA GLN A 175 -38.94 9.05 43.99
C GLN A 175 -37.59 9.69 44.31
N ARG A 176 -36.56 8.90 44.64
CA ARG A 176 -35.20 9.39 44.87
C ARG A 176 -34.64 10.06 43.61
N ARG A 177 -34.75 9.40 42.45
CA ARG A 177 -34.25 9.93 41.17
C ARG A 177 -35.01 11.17 40.69
N ILE A 178 -36.34 11.20 40.87
CA ILE A 178 -37.13 12.41 40.62
C ILE A 178 -36.67 13.54 41.53
N GLY A 179 -36.50 13.28 42.84
CA GLY A 179 -36.00 14.25 43.80
C GLY A 179 -34.61 14.78 43.47
N ASP A 180 -33.68 13.89 43.08
CA ASP A 180 -32.32 14.25 42.66
C ASP A 180 -32.32 15.06 41.36
N GLY A 181 -33.16 14.70 40.39
CA GLY A 181 -33.34 15.44 39.13
C GLY A 181 -33.91 16.84 39.36
N ASP A 182 -34.94 16.95 40.20
CA ASP A 182 -35.51 18.24 40.58
C ASP A 182 -34.52 19.09 41.40
N TRP A 183 -33.71 18.46 42.25
CA TRP A 183 -32.66 19.14 43.01
C TRP A 183 -31.57 19.69 42.07
N LYS A 184 -31.06 18.86 41.15
CA LYS A 184 -30.09 19.27 40.13
C LYS A 184 -30.65 20.40 39.27
N THR A 185 -31.85 20.28 38.74
CA THR A 185 -32.51 21.32 37.92
C THR A 185 -32.70 22.64 38.69
N ARG A 186 -32.99 22.58 40.00
CA ARG A 186 -33.12 23.77 40.86
C ARG A 186 -31.77 24.43 41.23
N HIS A 187 -30.69 23.65 41.22
CA HIS A 187 -29.34 24.12 41.60
C HIS A 187 -28.42 24.39 40.41
N ASP A 188 -28.77 23.94 39.20
CA ASP A 188 -28.05 24.21 37.96
C ASP A 188 -28.43 25.60 37.42
N LYS A 189 -28.10 26.64 38.20
CA LYS A 189 -28.22 28.05 37.78
C LYS A 189 -27.00 28.46 36.95
N THR A 190 -26.73 27.80 35.83
CA THR A 190 -25.71 28.27 34.87
C THR A 190 -25.95 27.73 33.48
N GLU A 191 -26.94 28.32 32.79
CA GLU A 191 -26.90 28.76 31.38
C GLU A 191 -28.34 29.06 30.96
N LYS A 192 -28.83 30.24 31.34
CA LYS A 192 -30.01 30.80 30.70
C LYS A 192 -29.63 31.13 29.26
N MET A 193 -29.87 30.21 28.32
CA MET A 193 -29.97 30.58 26.91
C MET A 193 -31.14 31.55 26.77
N ASN A 194 -30.82 32.83 26.69
CA ASN A 194 -31.71 33.86 26.18
C ASN A 194 -32.01 33.53 24.72
N VAL A 195 -33.05 32.74 24.47
CA VAL A 195 -33.66 32.67 23.14
C VAL A 195 -34.51 33.91 22.99
N THR A 196 -33.92 34.97 22.43
CA THR A 196 -34.66 36.12 21.94
C THR A 196 -35.55 35.66 20.79
N LYS A 197 -36.84 35.43 21.05
CA LYS A 197 -37.86 35.38 19.99
C LYS A 197 -38.27 36.80 19.65
N THR A 198 -38.03 37.19 18.40
CA THR A 198 -38.65 38.36 17.77
C THR A 198 -40.17 38.18 17.76
N VAL A 199 -40.86 39.24 18.17
CA VAL A 199 -42.30 39.29 18.46
C VAL A 199 -43.12 39.48 17.19
N GLY A 200 -44.19 38.70 17.06
CA GLY A 200 -45.43 39.03 16.34
C GLY A 200 -46.61 38.86 17.30
N GLU A 201 -47.01 39.97 17.91
CA GLU A 201 -48.33 40.33 18.49
C GLU A 201 -49.27 39.24 19.03
N SER A 202 -49.20 38.97 20.35
CA SER A 202 -50.34 38.98 21.30
C SER A 202 -50.00 38.25 22.60
N THR A 203 -50.14 38.97 23.71
CA THR A 203 -50.29 38.50 25.11
C THR A 203 -49.30 37.44 25.61
N THR A 204 -48.21 37.90 26.24
CA THR A 204 -47.25 37.04 26.95
C THR A 204 -47.74 36.75 28.37
N THR A 205 -48.31 35.55 28.58
CA THR A 205 -48.32 34.92 29.91
C THR A 205 -47.02 34.15 30.04
N THR A 206 -46.14 34.56 30.95
CA THR A 206 -44.89 33.85 31.26
C THR A 206 -45.25 32.54 31.97
N GLN A 207 -45.41 31.46 31.21
CA GLN A 207 -45.28 30.11 31.76
C GLN A 207 -43.81 29.70 31.62
N GLU A 208 -43.14 29.58 32.75
CA GLU A 208 -41.89 28.85 32.88
C GLU A 208 -42.16 27.40 32.47
N ALA A 209 -41.90 27.06 31.20
CA ALA A 209 -41.79 25.68 30.80
C ALA A 209 -40.50 25.15 31.41
N ALA A 210 -40.63 24.31 32.45
CA ALA A 210 -39.56 23.51 32.99
C ALA A 210 -39.08 22.53 31.91
N VAL A 211 -38.15 22.98 31.06
CA VAL A 211 -37.41 22.11 30.14
C VAL A 211 -36.36 21.39 31.00
N GLY A 212 -36.79 20.31 31.65
CA GLY A 212 -35.98 19.61 32.64
C GLY A 212 -36.57 18.28 33.09
N PHE A 213 -37.17 17.52 32.18
CA PHE A 213 -37.45 16.10 32.40
C PHE A 213 -36.67 15.33 31.33
N SER A 214 -35.49 14.85 31.72
CA SER A 214 -34.50 14.22 30.85
C SER A 214 -34.91 12.80 30.45
N ASP A 215 -34.47 12.38 29.27
CA ASP A 215 -34.75 11.08 28.64
C ASP A 215 -34.57 9.86 29.58
N ASN A 216 -33.67 9.95 30.57
CA ASN A 216 -33.45 8.91 31.59
C ASN A 216 -34.72 8.56 32.38
N SER A 217 -35.60 9.54 32.63
CA SER A 217 -36.87 9.30 33.34
C SER A 217 -37.87 8.52 32.49
N LEU A 218 -37.82 8.68 31.17
CA LEU A 218 -38.67 8.00 30.22
C LEU A 218 -38.26 6.54 30.06
N GLU A 219 -36.97 6.27 29.90
CA GLU A 219 -36.43 4.90 29.83
C GLU A 219 -36.69 4.13 31.14
N TYR A 220 -36.48 4.78 32.28
CA TYR A 220 -36.83 4.20 33.57
C TYR A 220 -38.33 3.88 33.67
N ALA A 221 -39.21 4.81 33.26
CA ALA A 221 -40.66 4.59 33.25
C ALA A 221 -41.08 3.46 32.29
N GLU A 222 -40.39 3.28 31.17
CA GLU A 222 -40.62 2.17 30.26
C GLU A 222 -40.28 0.82 30.90
N VAL A 223 -39.17 0.73 31.64
CA VAL A 223 -38.81 -0.47 32.41
C VAL A 223 -39.88 -0.79 33.45
N LEU A 224 -40.39 0.22 34.17
CA LEU A 224 -41.49 0.06 35.13
C LEU A 224 -42.76 -0.48 34.45
N ARG A 225 -43.13 0.13 33.31
CA ARG A 225 -44.30 -0.27 32.53
C ARG A 225 -44.20 -1.73 32.12
N ARG A 226 -43.03 -2.15 31.64
CA ARG A 226 -42.79 -3.52 31.21
C ARG A 226 -42.85 -4.52 32.37
N ILE A 227 -42.30 -4.19 33.53
CA ILE A 227 -42.42 -5.02 34.75
C ILE A 227 -43.90 -5.18 35.16
N ALA A 228 -44.67 -4.09 35.14
CA ALA A 228 -46.10 -4.12 35.46
C ALA A 228 -46.92 -4.94 34.46
N GLU A 229 -46.63 -4.81 33.16
CA GLU A 229 -47.27 -5.63 32.11
C GLU A 229 -47.01 -7.12 32.32
N ILE A 230 -45.78 -7.50 32.66
CA ILE A 230 -45.42 -8.88 32.98
C ILE A 230 -46.18 -9.40 34.20
N GLU A 231 -46.32 -8.57 35.24
CA GLU A 231 -47.09 -8.92 36.43
C GLU A 231 -48.55 -9.23 36.07
N VAL A 232 -49.18 -8.37 35.26
CA VAL A 232 -50.56 -8.53 34.80
C VAL A 232 -50.71 -9.78 33.92
N LEU A 233 -49.84 -9.97 32.93
CA LEU A 233 -49.85 -11.13 32.04
C LEU A 233 -49.67 -12.46 32.78
N LYS A 234 -48.87 -12.47 33.85
CA LYS A 234 -48.64 -13.66 34.67
C LYS A 234 -49.70 -13.90 35.75
N LYS A 235 -50.34 -12.85 36.26
CA LYS A 235 -51.54 -12.97 37.11
C LYS A 235 -52.77 -13.42 36.31
N ALA A 236 -52.86 -13.07 35.03
CA ALA A 236 -53.92 -13.58 34.16
C ALA A 236 -53.75 -15.09 33.83
N ASN A 237 -52.51 -15.58 33.78
CA ASN A 237 -52.16 -17.00 33.57
C ASN A 237 -51.90 -17.77 34.88
N LEU A 238 -52.85 -17.74 35.81
CA LEU A 238 -52.70 -18.29 37.18
C LEU A 238 -52.77 -19.82 37.31
N LEU A 239 -52.77 -20.58 36.22
CA LEU A 239 -52.59 -22.04 36.22
C LEU A 239 -51.14 -22.37 35.88
N LYS A 240 -50.26 -22.29 36.87
CA LYS A 240 -48.82 -22.52 36.71
C LYS A 240 -48.42 -23.95 37.07
N THR A 241 -47.89 -24.66 36.08
CA THR A 241 -47.33 -26.00 36.17
C THR A 241 -45.83 -25.93 36.49
N GLU A 242 -45.24 -27.01 37.00
CA GLU A 242 -43.78 -27.14 37.19
C GLU A 242 -43.01 -26.85 35.89
N ALA A 243 -43.61 -27.14 34.74
CA ALA A 243 -43.07 -26.83 33.41
C ALA A 243 -42.82 -25.33 33.20
N GLN A 244 -43.67 -24.44 33.72
CA GLN A 244 -43.50 -22.99 33.54
C GLN A 244 -42.37 -22.42 34.43
N VAL A 245 -42.13 -23.02 35.59
CA VAL A 245 -40.98 -22.69 36.46
C VAL A 245 -39.69 -23.12 35.79
N LEU A 246 -39.67 -24.34 35.25
CA LEU A 246 -38.52 -24.87 34.49
C LEU A 246 -38.23 -24.01 33.25
N GLN A 247 -39.25 -23.65 32.46
CA GLN A 247 -39.09 -22.79 31.29
C GLN A 247 -38.50 -21.42 31.67
N THR A 248 -38.94 -20.82 32.78
CA THR A 248 -38.39 -19.53 33.26
C THR A 248 -36.93 -19.66 33.67
N LYS A 249 -36.56 -20.77 34.32
CA LYS A 249 -35.18 -21.08 34.70
C LYS A 249 -34.29 -21.22 33.47
N ILE A 250 -34.73 -21.99 32.46
CA ILE A 250 -34.02 -22.16 31.18
C ILE A 250 -33.84 -20.82 30.46
N GLN A 251 -34.91 -20.00 30.34
CA GLN A 251 -34.80 -18.70 29.68
C GLN A 251 -33.78 -17.77 30.37
N TYR A 252 -33.73 -17.80 31.69
CA TYR A 252 -32.73 -17.03 32.44
C TYR A 252 -31.30 -17.51 32.13
N GLN A 253 -31.08 -18.83 32.12
CA GLN A 253 -29.78 -19.42 31.77
C GLN A 253 -29.36 -19.07 30.33
N VAL A 254 -30.30 -19.09 29.38
CA VAL A 254 -30.06 -18.68 27.98
C VAL A 254 -29.57 -17.23 27.91
N ASN A 255 -30.19 -16.31 28.66
CA ASN A 255 -29.74 -14.91 28.71
C ASN A 255 -28.30 -14.80 29.25
N MET A 256 -27.96 -15.56 30.30
CA MET A 256 -26.60 -15.58 30.85
C MET A 256 -25.57 -16.04 29.82
N VAL A 257 -25.88 -17.12 29.11
CA VAL A 257 -25.04 -17.67 28.04
C VAL A 257 -24.87 -16.66 26.90
N GLN A 258 -25.95 -16.00 26.50
CA GLN A 258 -25.91 -14.97 25.47
C GLN A 258 -25.01 -13.80 25.87
N TRP A 259 -25.14 -13.29 27.09
CA TRP A 259 -24.29 -12.19 27.57
C TRP A 259 -22.83 -12.59 27.69
N PHE A 260 -22.55 -13.84 28.09
CA PHE A 260 -21.20 -14.38 28.09
C PHE A 260 -20.58 -14.39 26.69
N ALA A 261 -21.31 -14.89 25.70
CA ALA A 261 -20.88 -14.88 24.29
C ALA A 261 -20.70 -13.44 23.75
N GLN A 262 -21.48 -12.48 24.24
CA GLN A 262 -21.34 -11.06 23.93
C GLN A 262 -20.21 -10.35 24.71
N ARG A 263 -19.45 -11.09 25.53
CA ARG A 263 -18.34 -10.57 26.38
C ARG A 263 -18.82 -9.53 27.40
N ARG A 264 -20.05 -9.69 27.90
CA ARG A 264 -20.70 -8.85 28.93
C ARG A 264 -20.53 -9.48 30.31
N PHE A 265 -19.27 -9.67 30.71
CA PHE A 265 -18.93 -10.47 31.88
C PHE A 265 -19.49 -9.91 33.20
N GLU A 266 -19.52 -8.59 33.38
CA GLU A 266 -20.13 -7.97 34.57
C GLU A 266 -21.63 -8.31 34.69
N HIS A 267 -22.36 -8.32 33.57
CA HIS A 267 -23.76 -8.74 33.55
C HIS A 267 -23.95 -10.22 33.83
N VAL A 268 -23.04 -11.07 33.35
CA VAL A 268 -23.02 -12.50 33.70
C VAL A 268 -22.81 -12.70 35.20
N LEU A 269 -21.89 -11.96 35.82
CA LEU A 269 -21.66 -11.99 37.27
C LEU A 269 -22.86 -11.48 38.08
N MET A 270 -23.53 -10.41 37.63
CA MET A 270 -24.77 -9.96 38.27
C MET A 270 -25.82 -11.06 38.16
N ALA A 271 -26.00 -11.63 36.96
CA ALA A 271 -27.02 -12.61 36.68
C ALA A 271 -26.82 -13.93 37.42
N SER A 272 -25.59 -14.45 37.51
CA SER A 272 -25.24 -15.67 38.27
C SER A 272 -25.54 -15.49 39.76
N ARG A 273 -25.20 -14.34 40.33
CA ARG A 273 -25.42 -14.03 41.74
C ARG A 273 -26.89 -13.83 42.07
N PHE A 274 -27.67 -13.20 41.19
CA PHE A 274 -29.13 -13.17 41.32
C PHE A 274 -29.73 -14.57 41.18
N TYR A 275 -29.24 -15.38 40.23
CA TYR A 275 -29.71 -16.74 40.00
C TYR A 275 -29.58 -17.58 41.28
N ASN A 276 -28.42 -17.58 41.90
CA ASN A 276 -28.17 -18.36 43.12
C ASN A 276 -29.02 -17.90 44.32
N GLN A 277 -29.54 -16.67 44.30
CA GLN A 277 -30.47 -16.17 45.33
C GLN A 277 -31.92 -16.59 45.07
N ILE A 278 -32.33 -16.72 43.81
CA ILE A 278 -33.70 -17.08 43.39
C ILE A 278 -33.90 -18.59 43.38
N TRP A 279 -32.96 -19.34 42.80
CA TRP A 279 -33.00 -20.79 42.67
C TRP A 279 -32.07 -21.45 43.68
N LYS A 280 -32.65 -21.84 44.83
CA LYS A 280 -31.96 -22.53 45.93
C LYS A 280 -32.10 -24.07 45.85
N ASP A 281 -32.44 -24.59 44.68
CA ASP A 281 -32.71 -26.01 44.43
C ASP A 281 -31.43 -26.84 44.21
N GLY A 282 -30.26 -26.19 44.18
CA GLY A 282 -28.96 -26.84 43.98
C GLY A 282 -28.68 -27.23 42.52
N ASP A 283 -29.66 -27.09 41.63
CA ASP A 283 -29.49 -27.37 40.21
C ASP A 283 -28.94 -26.15 39.47
N THR A 284 -27.64 -26.24 39.20
CA THR A 284 -26.82 -25.21 38.55
C THR A 284 -26.44 -25.59 37.12
N THR A 285 -26.91 -26.73 36.63
CA THR A 285 -26.62 -27.22 35.27
C THR A 285 -27.26 -26.30 34.25
N LEU A 286 -26.48 -25.87 33.25
CA LEU A 286 -27.01 -25.08 32.16
C LEU A 286 -27.67 -26.00 31.14
N HIS A 287 -28.95 -25.77 30.86
CA HIS A 287 -29.68 -26.49 29.81
C HIS A 287 -29.35 -25.88 28.45
N ILE A 288 -28.18 -26.21 27.92
CA ILE A 288 -27.71 -25.80 26.60
C ILE A 288 -27.72 -27.01 25.67
N ASP A 289 -28.01 -26.79 24.38
CA ASP A 289 -27.84 -27.83 23.37
C ASP A 289 -26.39 -28.35 23.37
N GLU A 290 -26.21 -29.67 23.45
CA GLU A 290 -24.90 -30.32 23.54
C GLU A 290 -23.99 -29.98 22.35
N ASN A 291 -24.55 -29.67 21.19
CA ASN A 291 -23.83 -29.30 19.97
C ASN A 291 -23.65 -27.79 19.78
N SER A 292 -24.18 -26.96 20.67
CA SER A 292 -24.00 -25.50 20.61
C SER A 292 -22.52 -25.13 20.76
N ASP A 293 -22.13 -24.01 20.14
CA ASP A 293 -20.76 -23.51 20.26
C ASP A 293 -20.41 -23.24 21.73
N VAL A 294 -21.37 -22.78 22.54
CA VAL A 294 -21.19 -22.58 23.97
C VAL A 294 -20.93 -23.92 24.68
N SER A 295 -21.74 -24.95 24.44
CA SER A 295 -21.49 -26.29 25.01
C SER A 295 -20.12 -26.83 24.63
N LYS A 296 -19.71 -26.66 23.36
CA LYS A 296 -18.36 -27.03 22.89
C LYS A 296 -17.27 -26.26 23.62
N LEU A 297 -17.44 -24.96 23.87
CA LEU A 297 -16.47 -24.17 24.64
C LEU A 297 -16.28 -24.70 26.05
N PHE A 298 -17.36 -25.04 26.74
CA PHE A 298 -17.25 -25.60 28.10
C PHE A 298 -16.65 -27.03 28.10
N THR A 299 -17.15 -27.90 27.22
CA THR A 299 -16.76 -29.31 27.17
C THR A 299 -15.35 -29.53 26.62
N GLN A 300 -14.95 -28.79 25.59
CA GLN A 300 -13.64 -28.95 24.94
C GLN A 300 -12.53 -28.19 25.69
N SER A 301 -12.85 -27.05 26.32
CA SER A 301 -11.81 -26.19 26.88
C SER A 301 -11.61 -26.35 28.39
N VAL A 302 -12.64 -26.72 29.17
CA VAL A 302 -12.53 -26.88 30.63
C VAL A 302 -12.74 -28.33 31.08
N GLY A 303 -13.32 -29.18 30.23
CA GLY A 303 -13.66 -30.56 30.59
C GLY A 303 -14.72 -30.66 31.69
N VAL A 304 -15.48 -29.60 31.93
CA VAL A 304 -16.58 -29.56 32.91
C VAL A 304 -17.90 -29.29 32.21
N SER A 305 -18.98 -29.83 32.76
CA SER A 305 -20.33 -29.53 32.29
C SER A 305 -20.63 -28.03 32.48
N PRO A 306 -21.28 -27.37 31.51
CA PRO A 306 -21.63 -25.96 31.62
C PRO A 306 -22.58 -25.76 32.80
N THR A 307 -22.17 -24.96 33.79
CA THR A 307 -22.96 -24.60 34.97
C THR A 307 -23.00 -23.09 35.18
N VAL A 308 -23.97 -22.61 35.95
CA VAL A 308 -24.03 -21.20 36.39
C VAL A 308 -22.75 -20.79 37.14
N ALA A 309 -22.18 -21.69 37.93
CA ALA A 309 -20.92 -21.45 38.64
C ALA A 309 -19.71 -21.39 37.69
N SER A 310 -19.68 -22.21 36.63
CA SER A 310 -18.60 -22.11 35.63
C SER A 310 -18.68 -20.82 34.83
N LEU A 311 -19.88 -20.34 34.48
CA LEU A 311 -20.05 -19.01 33.87
C LEU A 311 -19.55 -17.87 34.77
N ASP A 312 -19.87 -17.93 36.06
CA ASP A 312 -19.41 -16.94 37.05
C ASP A 312 -17.88 -16.94 37.18
N SER A 313 -17.28 -18.12 37.33
CA SER A 313 -15.82 -18.27 37.45
C SER A 313 -15.08 -17.77 36.21
N LEU A 314 -15.51 -18.19 35.02
CA LEU A 314 -14.90 -17.75 33.75
C LEU A 314 -15.08 -16.25 33.51
N SER A 315 -16.21 -15.67 33.91
CA SER A 315 -16.44 -14.23 33.79
C SER A 315 -15.51 -13.44 34.70
N ASN A 316 -15.31 -13.88 35.95
CA ASN A 316 -14.31 -13.26 36.84
C ASN A 316 -12.88 -13.38 36.29
N GLU A 317 -12.53 -14.54 35.73
CA GLU A 317 -11.20 -14.74 35.14
C GLU A 317 -10.99 -13.87 33.90
N ALA A 318 -11.98 -13.77 33.02
CA ALA A 318 -11.93 -12.90 31.85
C ALA A 318 -11.77 -11.42 32.25
N ILE A 319 -12.48 -10.96 33.29
CA ILE A 319 -12.32 -9.60 33.81
C ILE A 319 -10.88 -9.38 34.32
N ARG A 320 -10.38 -10.30 35.14
CA ARG A 320 -8.99 -10.23 35.66
C ARG A 320 -7.94 -10.23 34.56
N GLU A 321 -8.14 -11.02 33.51
CA GLU A 321 -7.20 -11.10 32.40
C GLU A 321 -7.18 -9.80 31.59
N VAL A 322 -8.34 -9.18 31.36
CA VAL A 322 -8.41 -7.86 30.73
C VAL A 322 -7.74 -6.79 31.58
N ASP A 323 -7.95 -6.80 32.90
CA ASP A 323 -7.29 -5.87 33.83
C ASP A 323 -5.76 -5.97 33.71
N LYS A 324 -5.21 -7.19 33.79
CA LYS A 324 -3.77 -7.45 33.65
C LYS A 324 -3.25 -7.06 32.27
N ALA A 325 -3.99 -7.37 31.20
CA ALA A 325 -3.59 -7.01 29.84
C ALA A 325 -3.53 -5.49 29.64
N ILE A 326 -4.47 -4.73 30.23
CA ILE A 326 -4.44 -3.27 30.21
C ILE A 326 -3.34 -2.69 31.10
N GLU A 327 -3.05 -3.30 32.25
CA GLU A 327 -1.90 -2.91 33.08
C GLU A 327 -0.58 -3.11 32.32
N ALA A 328 -0.37 -4.30 31.75
CA ALA A 328 0.80 -4.60 30.92
C ALA A 328 0.89 -3.67 29.70
N PHE A 329 -0.24 -3.39 29.03
CA PHE A 329 -0.31 -2.42 27.95
C PHE A 329 0.21 -1.04 28.37
N ASN A 330 -0.26 -0.52 29.50
CA ASN A 330 0.16 0.80 29.97
C ASN A 330 1.66 0.86 30.23
N TYR A 331 2.22 -0.18 30.87
CA TYR A 331 3.66 -0.31 31.11
C TYR A 331 4.45 -0.34 29.79
N LEU A 332 4.05 -1.16 28.83
CA LEU A 332 4.73 -1.30 27.53
C LEU A 332 4.70 0.00 26.73
N VAL A 333 3.58 0.73 26.76
CA VAL A 333 3.50 2.06 26.12
C VAL A 333 4.46 3.05 26.77
N ASP A 334 4.63 3.00 28.08
CA ASP A 334 5.51 3.90 28.83
C ASP A 334 6.99 3.60 28.54
N GLU A 335 7.34 2.33 28.33
CA GLU A 335 8.69 1.89 27.93
C GLU A 335 9.00 2.09 26.43
N GLY A 336 7.99 2.43 25.61
CA GLY A 336 8.14 2.58 24.16
C GLY A 336 8.16 1.25 23.40
N GLU A 337 7.65 0.18 24.01
CA GLU A 337 7.51 -1.17 23.44
C GLU A 337 6.15 -1.31 22.73
N LEU A 338 5.94 -0.50 21.69
CA LEU A 338 4.62 -0.39 21.05
C LEU A 338 4.18 -1.65 20.29
N HIS A 339 5.11 -2.53 19.88
CA HIS A 339 4.72 -3.77 19.19
C HIS A 339 3.99 -4.69 20.16
N SER A 340 4.61 -5.00 21.30
CA SER A 340 4.03 -5.81 22.36
C SER A 340 2.82 -5.12 23.00
N ALA A 341 2.84 -3.79 23.16
CA ALA A 341 1.68 -3.03 23.63
C ALA A 341 0.47 -3.22 22.71
N SER A 342 0.67 -3.17 21.39
CA SER A 342 -0.43 -3.37 20.42
C SER A 342 -1.07 -4.76 20.54
N GLN A 343 -0.27 -5.79 20.82
CA GLN A 343 -0.74 -7.17 21.03
C GLN A 343 -1.58 -7.28 22.31
N ARG A 344 -1.06 -6.77 23.44
CA ARG A 344 -1.79 -6.77 24.73
C ARG A 344 -3.09 -5.99 24.66
N LEU A 345 -3.11 -4.85 23.96
CA LEU A 345 -4.32 -4.06 23.77
C LEU A 345 -5.35 -4.78 22.89
N MET A 346 -4.90 -5.44 21.81
CA MET A 346 -5.78 -6.22 20.95
C MET A 346 -6.39 -7.41 21.71
N GLU A 347 -5.60 -8.09 22.53
CA GLU A 347 -6.05 -9.16 23.43
C GLU A 347 -7.11 -8.67 24.43
N ALA A 348 -6.83 -7.57 25.14
CA ALA A 348 -7.77 -6.97 26.08
C ALA A 348 -9.09 -6.57 25.39
N PHE A 349 -9.01 -5.97 24.20
CA PHE A 349 -10.18 -5.59 23.42
C PHE A 349 -10.96 -6.81 22.90
N ALA A 350 -10.24 -7.82 22.41
CA ALA A 350 -10.81 -9.06 21.91
C ALA A 350 -11.53 -9.84 23.01
N LEU A 351 -11.01 -9.80 24.23
CA LEU A 351 -11.63 -10.45 25.38
C LEU A 351 -12.77 -9.62 25.98
N GLY A 352 -12.56 -8.34 26.26
CA GLY A 352 -13.48 -7.52 27.06
C GLY A 352 -13.66 -6.10 26.58
N GLU A 353 -13.97 -5.92 25.29
CA GLU A 353 -14.30 -4.62 24.66
C GLU A 353 -15.20 -3.69 25.49
N TYR A 354 -16.12 -4.25 26.27
CA TYR A 354 -17.11 -3.50 27.06
C TYR A 354 -16.73 -3.31 28.53
N LEU A 355 -15.59 -3.87 28.97
CA LEU A 355 -15.12 -3.71 30.33
C LEU A 355 -14.53 -2.32 30.53
N ALA A 356 -14.66 -1.81 31.75
CA ALA A 356 -14.22 -0.47 32.12
C ALA A 356 -12.76 -0.16 31.73
N PRO A 357 -11.74 -1.01 32.01
CA PRO A 357 -10.35 -0.72 31.69
C PRO A 357 -10.10 -0.44 30.20
N VAL A 358 -10.85 -1.12 29.32
CA VAL A 358 -10.77 -0.94 27.87
C VAL A 358 -11.54 0.32 27.46
N ALA A 359 -12.78 0.47 27.93
CA ALA A 359 -13.65 1.59 27.58
C ALA A 359 -13.09 2.96 28.02
N THR A 360 -12.43 3.01 29.19
CA THR A 360 -11.85 4.25 29.74
C THR A 360 -10.41 4.48 29.36
N LEU A 361 -9.84 3.67 28.45
CA LEU A 361 -8.44 3.81 28.07
C LEU A 361 -8.18 5.17 27.39
N PRO A 362 -7.16 5.95 27.84
CA PRO A 362 -6.90 7.27 27.31
C PRO A 362 -6.66 7.29 25.80
N ARG A 363 -7.29 8.25 25.12
CA ARG A 363 -7.18 8.38 23.66
C ARG A 363 -5.74 8.56 23.17
N GLU A 364 -4.92 9.26 23.95
CA GLU A 364 -3.51 9.48 23.60
C GLU A 364 -2.73 8.16 23.49
N ARG A 365 -2.90 7.26 24.46
CA ARG A 365 -2.29 5.92 24.45
C ARG A 365 -2.78 5.10 23.25
N LYS A 366 -4.08 5.14 22.98
CA LYS A 366 -4.68 4.47 21.79
C LYS A 366 -4.11 5.00 20.48
N ARG A 367 -3.86 6.31 20.36
CA ARG A 367 -3.28 6.92 19.15
C ARG A 367 -1.83 6.50 18.88
N LYS A 368 -1.02 6.26 19.92
CA LYS A 368 0.34 5.72 19.75
C LYS A 368 0.29 4.35 19.08
N VAL A 369 -0.57 3.46 19.56
CA VAL A 369 -0.83 2.15 18.94
C VAL A 369 -1.39 2.29 17.52
N GLN A 370 -2.34 3.20 17.33
CA GLN A 370 -2.96 3.44 16.02
C GLN A 370 -1.93 3.84 14.96
N ALA A 371 -1.02 4.77 15.29
CA ALA A 371 0.03 5.20 14.37
C ALA A 371 0.96 4.03 14.01
N TYR A 372 1.43 3.29 15.02
CA TYR A 372 2.27 2.12 14.85
C TYR A 372 1.61 1.05 13.97
N MET A 373 0.35 0.69 14.26
CA MET A 373 -0.38 -0.31 13.48
C MET A 373 -0.65 0.13 12.04
N ARG A 374 -0.83 1.43 11.81
CA ARG A 374 -0.98 1.96 10.45
C ARG A 374 0.30 1.77 9.64
N ASP A 375 1.44 2.19 10.17
CA ASP A 375 2.73 2.00 9.48
C ASP A 375 3.04 0.51 9.28
N LEU A 376 2.63 -0.36 10.21
CA LEU A 376 2.79 -1.81 10.06
C LEU A 376 1.90 -2.40 8.95
N ASN A 377 0.63 -1.96 8.86
CA ASN A 377 -0.26 -2.34 7.76
C ASN A 377 0.27 -1.82 6.41
N ASP A 378 0.79 -0.60 6.38
CA ASP A 378 1.39 -0.01 5.18
C ASP A 378 2.64 -0.81 4.75
N LEU A 379 3.47 -1.27 5.71
CA LEU A 379 4.63 -2.12 5.43
C LEU A 379 4.20 -3.44 4.76
N TYR A 380 3.14 -4.06 5.27
CA TYR A 380 2.57 -5.25 4.65
C TYR A 380 2.10 -4.98 3.21
N GLY A 381 1.42 -3.86 2.98
CA GLY A 381 1.01 -3.42 1.64
C GLY A 381 2.18 -3.23 0.69
N MET A 382 3.27 -2.59 1.14
CA MET A 382 4.48 -2.40 0.34
C MET A 382 5.17 -3.73 0.01
N MET A 383 5.26 -4.64 0.97
CA MET A 383 5.81 -5.98 0.75
C MET A 383 4.99 -6.78 -0.28
N GLN A 384 3.65 -6.68 -0.24
CA GLN A 384 2.78 -7.30 -1.24
C GLN A 384 2.93 -6.68 -2.64
N ALA A 385 3.08 -5.35 -2.69
CA ALA A 385 3.32 -4.61 -3.92
C ALA A 385 4.74 -4.79 -4.48
N ARG A 386 5.62 -5.51 -3.76
CA ARG A 386 7.06 -5.66 -4.06
C ARG A 386 7.79 -4.31 -4.14
N ASP A 387 7.29 -3.30 -3.43
CA ASP A 387 7.97 -2.02 -3.25
C ASP A 387 8.93 -2.11 -2.06
N TYR A 388 10.07 -2.74 -2.31
CA TYR A 388 11.09 -2.93 -1.28
C TYR A 388 11.83 -1.63 -0.90
N GLY A 389 11.75 -0.58 -1.73
CA GLY A 389 12.26 0.74 -1.39
C GLY A 389 11.41 1.36 -0.29
N GLY A 390 10.10 1.51 -0.53
CA GLY A 390 9.16 2.02 0.47
C GLY A 390 9.09 1.14 1.72
N ALA A 391 9.23 -0.18 1.58
CA ALA A 391 9.26 -1.09 2.73
C ALA A 391 10.47 -0.84 3.66
N LYS A 392 11.66 -0.53 3.12
CA LYS A 392 12.84 -0.17 3.93
C LYS A 392 12.60 1.11 4.74
N ASP A 393 12.00 2.12 4.11
CA ASP A 393 11.67 3.39 4.78
C ASP A 393 10.67 3.20 5.92
N LEU A 394 9.66 2.34 5.71
CA LEU A 394 8.69 1.99 6.76
C LEU A 394 9.32 1.19 7.90
N ILE A 395 10.22 0.26 7.62
CA ILE A 395 10.97 -0.46 8.66
C ILE A 395 11.75 0.52 9.54
N ALA A 396 12.48 1.47 8.94
CA ALA A 396 13.23 2.47 9.69
C ALA A 396 12.31 3.34 10.57
N ARG A 397 11.15 3.73 10.04
CA ARG A 397 10.13 4.47 10.80
C ARG A 397 9.57 3.63 11.96
N LEU A 398 9.24 2.38 11.74
CA LEU A 398 8.73 1.47 12.77
C LEU A 398 9.75 1.22 13.89
N GLN A 399 11.03 1.05 13.54
CA GLN A 399 12.13 0.96 14.51
C GLN A 399 12.28 2.24 15.35
N SER A 400 12.01 3.41 14.77
CA SER A 400 12.03 4.68 15.52
C SER A 400 10.83 4.87 16.45
N GLN A 401 9.68 4.26 16.12
CA GLN A 401 8.45 4.34 16.90
C GLN A 401 8.38 3.33 18.04
N ALA A 402 8.90 2.12 17.82
CA ALA A 402 8.76 0.98 18.72
C ALA A 402 10.11 0.29 18.92
N ARG A 403 10.61 0.29 20.16
CA ARG A 403 11.91 -0.31 20.51
C ARG A 403 11.94 -1.82 20.30
N ASP A 404 10.80 -2.47 20.48
CA ASP A 404 10.62 -3.93 20.42
C ASP A 404 10.14 -4.42 19.05
N PHE A 405 10.14 -3.57 18.01
CA PHE A 405 9.71 -3.97 16.67
C PHE A 405 10.61 -5.07 16.08
N PRO A 406 10.04 -6.26 15.71
CA PRO A 406 10.81 -7.39 15.19
C PRO A 406 11.19 -7.19 13.71
N SER A 407 12.05 -6.22 13.43
CA SER A 407 12.49 -5.83 12.09
C SER A 407 13.30 -6.90 11.34
N ALA A 408 13.93 -7.85 12.05
CA ALA A 408 14.88 -8.80 11.47
C ALA A 408 14.29 -9.65 10.34
N LYS A 409 13.05 -10.15 10.51
CA LYS A 409 12.39 -11.01 9.52
C LYS A 409 12.11 -10.24 8.23
N ALA A 410 11.45 -9.08 8.34
CA ALA A 410 11.13 -8.22 7.20
C ALA A 410 12.40 -7.70 6.50
N SER A 411 13.42 -7.30 7.28
CA SER A 411 14.69 -6.82 6.73
C SER A 411 15.45 -7.91 5.97
N SER A 412 15.48 -9.14 6.51
CA SER A 412 16.10 -10.29 5.86
C SER A 412 15.41 -10.66 4.56
N ALA A 413 14.06 -10.69 4.56
CA ALA A 413 13.27 -10.95 3.36
C ALA A 413 13.55 -9.91 2.27
N ILE A 414 13.48 -8.62 2.61
CA ILE A 414 13.81 -7.52 1.69
C ILE A 414 15.23 -7.66 1.16
N ALA A 415 16.22 -7.92 2.01
CA ALA A 415 17.61 -8.10 1.59
C ALA A 415 17.74 -9.25 0.59
N GLY A 416 17.07 -10.38 0.85
CA GLY A 416 17.03 -11.54 -0.05
C GLY A 416 16.42 -11.21 -1.42
N TYR A 417 15.25 -10.57 -1.46
CA TYR A 417 14.58 -10.24 -2.72
C TYR A 417 15.33 -9.17 -3.53
N THR A 418 15.82 -8.13 -2.86
CA THR A 418 16.59 -7.07 -3.52
C THR A 418 17.88 -7.62 -4.09
N LEU A 419 18.59 -8.49 -3.36
CA LEU A 419 19.78 -9.19 -3.87
C LEU A 419 19.45 -10.11 -5.05
N ALA A 420 18.36 -10.88 -4.98
CA ALA A 420 17.97 -11.78 -6.06
C ALA A 420 17.65 -11.02 -7.37
N SER A 421 16.92 -9.91 -7.28
CA SER A 421 16.65 -9.03 -8.43
C SER A 421 17.94 -8.43 -8.98
N ASP A 422 18.81 -7.91 -8.10
CA ASP A 422 20.11 -7.35 -8.48
C ASP A 422 20.98 -8.37 -9.23
N LEU A 423 21.04 -9.62 -8.74
CA LEU A 423 21.80 -10.69 -9.38
C LEU A 423 21.28 -11.01 -10.79
N SER A 424 19.96 -11.03 -11.00
CA SER A 424 19.38 -11.22 -12.34
C SER A 424 19.71 -10.06 -13.28
N ILE A 425 19.74 -8.81 -12.80
CA ILE A 425 20.17 -7.66 -13.61
C ILE A 425 21.65 -7.77 -13.98
N GLU A 426 22.52 -8.16 -13.04
CA GLU A 426 23.94 -8.35 -13.33
C GLU A 426 24.18 -9.49 -14.33
N LYS A 427 23.42 -10.60 -14.25
CA LYS A 427 23.44 -11.66 -15.26
C LYS A 427 22.99 -11.14 -16.63
N ALA A 428 21.93 -10.34 -16.68
CA ALA A 428 21.47 -9.75 -17.94
C ALA A 428 22.52 -8.83 -18.57
N LYS A 429 23.26 -8.05 -17.77
CA LYS A 429 24.39 -7.24 -18.24
C LYS A 429 25.49 -8.12 -18.84
N ALA A 430 25.85 -9.22 -18.16
CA ALA A 430 26.86 -10.17 -18.67
C ALA A 430 26.44 -10.82 -19.99
N MET A 431 25.20 -11.33 -20.07
CA MET A 431 24.65 -11.92 -21.29
C MET A 431 24.61 -10.92 -22.46
N LEU A 432 24.30 -9.65 -22.19
CA LEU A 432 24.32 -8.61 -23.22
C LEU A 432 25.74 -8.35 -23.76
N LEU A 433 26.76 -8.39 -22.90
CA LEU A 433 28.17 -8.28 -23.31
C LEU A 433 28.62 -9.48 -24.15
N GLU A 434 28.06 -10.65 -23.90
CA GLU A 434 28.30 -11.89 -24.66
C GLU A 434 27.49 -11.95 -25.98
N GLY A 435 26.61 -10.97 -26.23
CA GLY A 435 25.77 -10.89 -27.42
C GLY A 435 24.43 -11.64 -27.32
N GLU A 436 24.12 -12.23 -26.17
CA GLU A 436 22.91 -13.03 -25.93
C GLU A 436 21.70 -12.17 -25.53
N SER A 437 21.23 -11.33 -26.46
CA SER A 437 20.17 -10.34 -26.17
C SER A 437 18.84 -10.96 -25.70
N GLU A 438 18.46 -12.14 -26.22
CA GLU A 438 17.22 -12.81 -25.81
C GLU A 438 17.32 -13.39 -24.38
N ALA A 439 18.49 -13.92 -24.01
CA ALA A 439 18.75 -14.42 -22.67
C ALA A 439 18.77 -13.27 -21.65
N ALA A 440 19.43 -12.16 -22.00
CA ALA A 440 19.42 -10.94 -21.19
C ALA A 440 18.00 -10.42 -20.92
N ALA A 441 17.13 -10.42 -21.94
CA ALA A 441 15.73 -9.99 -21.78
C ALA A 441 14.96 -10.87 -20.79
N LYS A 442 15.18 -12.19 -20.80
CA LYS A 442 14.54 -13.14 -19.86
C LYS A 442 14.96 -12.87 -18.41
N GLU A 443 16.25 -12.62 -18.17
CA GLU A 443 16.76 -12.28 -16.83
C GLU A 443 16.21 -10.93 -16.32
N ILE A 444 16.03 -9.94 -17.19
CA ILE A 444 15.38 -8.67 -16.81
C ILE A 444 13.92 -8.84 -16.44
N VAL A 445 13.17 -9.69 -17.16
CA VAL A 445 11.79 -10.02 -16.77
C VAL A 445 11.78 -10.66 -15.39
N ALA A 446 12.67 -11.62 -15.12
CA ALA A 446 12.78 -12.25 -13.80
C ALA A 446 13.12 -11.22 -12.70
N ALA A 447 14.05 -10.30 -12.97
CA ALA A 447 14.42 -9.24 -12.03
C ALA A 447 13.25 -8.30 -11.73
N ALA A 448 12.49 -7.89 -12.76
CA ALA A 448 11.34 -7.00 -12.65
C ALA A 448 10.13 -7.69 -12.01
N GLU A 449 9.98 -9.00 -12.18
CA GLU A 449 9.02 -9.78 -11.41
C GLU A 449 9.39 -9.70 -9.93
N ILE A 450 10.64 -9.98 -9.54
CA ILE A 450 11.05 -9.97 -8.12
C ILE A 450 10.90 -8.57 -7.51
N TRP A 451 11.47 -7.54 -8.14
CA TRP A 451 11.43 -6.16 -7.65
C TRP A 451 11.15 -5.19 -8.82
N PRO A 452 9.88 -4.87 -9.08
CA PRO A 452 9.48 -4.04 -10.22
C PRO A 452 10.06 -2.63 -10.19
N THR A 453 10.27 -2.09 -8.99
CA THR A 453 10.81 -0.74 -8.75
C THR A 453 12.32 -0.74 -8.49
N ASN A 454 13.04 -1.80 -8.88
CA ASN A 454 14.49 -1.84 -8.73
C ASN A 454 15.15 -0.72 -9.55
N PRO A 455 15.87 0.24 -8.93
CA PRO A 455 16.50 1.36 -9.66
C PRO A 455 17.52 0.90 -10.70
N LYS A 456 18.12 -0.29 -10.54
CA LYS A 456 19.07 -0.84 -11.51
C LYS A 456 18.43 -1.25 -12.83
N LEU A 457 17.10 -1.40 -12.90
CA LEU A 457 16.39 -1.64 -14.15
C LEU A 457 16.48 -0.42 -15.08
N ASP A 458 16.43 0.79 -14.51
CA ASP A 458 16.59 2.02 -15.28
C ASP A 458 18.05 2.21 -15.73
N GLU A 459 19.02 1.87 -14.87
CA GLU A 459 20.44 1.82 -15.26
C GLU A 459 20.67 0.86 -16.45
N PHE A 460 20.02 -0.31 -16.43
CA PHE A 460 20.11 -1.28 -17.52
C PHE A 460 19.48 -0.75 -18.83
N ARG A 461 18.33 -0.07 -18.75
CA ARG A 461 17.70 0.59 -19.91
C ARG A 461 18.59 1.67 -20.50
N GLU A 462 19.21 2.50 -19.66
CA GLU A 462 20.19 3.48 -20.13
C GLU A 462 21.37 2.84 -20.83
N LEU A 463 21.87 1.71 -20.30
CA LEU A 463 22.96 0.95 -20.91
C LEU A 463 22.57 0.45 -22.30
N ILE A 464 21.37 -0.11 -22.48
CA ILE A 464 20.88 -0.54 -23.79
C ILE A 464 20.78 0.64 -24.76
N ASN A 465 20.20 1.76 -24.32
CA ASN A 465 20.04 2.94 -25.19
C ASN A 465 21.38 3.51 -25.65
N LYS A 466 22.37 3.56 -24.75
CA LYS A 466 23.74 3.96 -25.06
C LYS A 466 24.37 2.98 -26.06
N SER A 467 24.25 1.67 -25.83
CA SER A 467 24.77 0.64 -26.74
C SER A 467 24.13 0.69 -28.13
N GLY A 468 22.81 0.86 -28.23
CA GLY A 468 22.11 1.01 -29.51
C GLY A 468 22.56 2.25 -30.29
N THR A 469 22.81 3.37 -29.61
CA THR A 469 23.35 4.60 -30.21
C THR A 469 24.77 4.39 -30.73
N VAL A 470 25.61 3.67 -29.98
CA VAL A 470 26.98 3.33 -30.41
C VAL A 470 26.97 2.45 -31.66
N VAL A 471 26.13 1.41 -31.70
CA VAL A 471 26.03 0.49 -32.84
C VAL A 471 25.53 1.21 -34.09
N THR A 472 24.46 2.00 -33.97
CA THR A 472 23.94 2.78 -35.11
C THR A 472 24.97 3.76 -35.64
N THR A 473 25.67 4.48 -34.76
CA THR A 473 26.71 5.45 -35.15
C THR A 473 27.91 4.77 -35.82
N ARG A 474 28.33 3.58 -35.35
CA ARG A 474 29.36 2.76 -36.02
C ARG A 474 28.92 2.30 -37.41
N ASN A 475 27.70 1.78 -37.54
CA ASN A 475 27.17 1.34 -38.83
C ASN A 475 27.05 2.51 -39.82
N ASP A 476 26.68 3.69 -39.33
CA ASP A 476 26.63 4.92 -40.14
C ASP A 476 28.02 5.34 -40.63
N PHE A 477 29.05 5.23 -39.78
CA PHE A 477 30.44 5.46 -40.18
C PHE A 477 30.85 4.49 -41.28
N ASP A 478 30.61 3.18 -41.10
CA ASP A 478 30.96 2.15 -42.08
C ASP A 478 30.23 2.35 -43.41
N ARG A 479 28.94 2.71 -43.36
CA ARG A 479 28.14 3.07 -44.53
C ARG A 479 28.75 4.26 -45.27
N LEU A 480 29.00 5.37 -44.58
CA LEU A 480 29.59 6.57 -45.19
C LEU A 480 30.99 6.30 -45.76
N LEU A 481 31.77 5.44 -45.11
CA LEU A 481 33.08 5.02 -45.57
C LEU A 481 32.98 4.23 -46.88
N SER A 482 32.03 3.30 -46.95
CA SER A 482 31.75 2.51 -48.17
C SER A 482 31.22 3.36 -49.32
N GLU A 483 30.42 4.39 -49.02
CA GLU A 483 29.91 5.37 -49.97
C GLU A 483 30.97 6.40 -50.40
N LYS A 484 32.20 6.32 -49.85
CA LYS A 484 33.29 7.30 -50.03
C LYS A 484 32.88 8.74 -49.66
N ASN A 485 31.92 8.90 -48.75
CA ASN A 485 31.43 10.21 -48.32
C ASN A 485 32.31 10.79 -47.19
N TYR A 486 33.60 10.98 -47.49
CA TYR A 486 34.61 11.39 -46.53
C TYR A 486 34.38 12.77 -45.91
N ARG A 487 33.74 13.68 -46.66
CA ARG A 487 33.38 15.02 -46.15
C ARG A 487 32.32 14.98 -45.07
N GLU A 488 31.34 14.09 -45.18
CA GLU A 488 30.34 13.92 -44.13
C GLU A 488 30.94 13.28 -42.88
N ILE A 489 31.84 12.30 -43.06
CA ILE A 489 32.63 11.73 -41.97
C ILE A 489 33.44 12.82 -41.24
N PHE A 490 34.14 13.68 -41.99
CA PHE A 490 34.90 14.79 -41.43
C PHE A 490 34.01 15.80 -40.68
N ARG A 491 32.82 16.10 -41.21
CA ARG A 491 31.85 17.00 -40.57
C ARG A 491 31.37 16.43 -39.22
N ARG A 492 31.00 15.16 -39.21
CA ARG A 492 30.50 14.42 -38.02
C ARG A 492 31.62 13.77 -37.20
N ARG A 493 32.89 14.15 -37.39
CA ARG A 493 34.05 13.49 -36.76
C ARG A 493 33.96 13.36 -35.23
N PHE A 494 33.39 14.34 -34.55
CA PHE A 494 33.24 14.30 -33.08
C PHE A 494 32.17 13.28 -32.61
N GLU A 495 31.24 12.90 -33.49
CA GLU A 495 30.28 11.83 -33.24
C GLU A 495 30.93 10.45 -33.44
N PHE A 496 31.78 10.32 -34.47
CA PHE A 496 32.38 9.04 -34.85
C PHE A 496 33.61 8.64 -34.03
N VAL A 497 34.51 9.58 -33.71
CA VAL A 497 35.77 9.30 -33.00
C VAL A 497 35.57 8.55 -31.67
N PRO A 498 34.61 8.92 -30.79
CA PRO A 498 34.42 8.20 -29.54
C PRO A 498 33.93 6.76 -29.73
N VAL A 499 33.09 6.51 -30.75
CA VAL A 499 32.47 5.20 -30.95
C VAL A 499 33.40 4.22 -31.65
N ILE A 500 34.29 4.66 -32.54
CA ILE A 500 35.24 3.77 -33.22
C ILE A 500 36.46 3.43 -32.36
N LYS A 501 36.59 4.04 -31.18
CA LYS A 501 37.73 3.85 -30.28
C LYS A 501 37.97 2.37 -29.95
N GLY A 502 39.22 1.93 -30.08
CA GLY A 502 39.64 0.53 -29.87
C GLY A 502 39.48 -0.39 -31.09
N ASP A 503 38.98 0.12 -32.22
CA ASP A 503 39.01 -0.57 -33.51
C ASP A 503 40.12 0.02 -34.39
N ALA A 504 41.25 -0.66 -34.47
CA ALA A 504 42.43 -0.17 -35.18
C ALA A 504 42.16 0.12 -36.67
N THR A 505 41.25 -0.61 -37.32
CA THR A 505 40.97 -0.42 -38.75
C THR A 505 40.16 0.84 -38.97
N ARG A 506 39.12 1.05 -38.15
CA ARG A 506 38.28 2.26 -38.25
C ARG A 506 39.02 3.50 -37.78
N GLU A 507 39.85 3.38 -36.75
CA GLU A 507 40.71 4.47 -36.27
C GLU A 507 41.69 4.94 -37.35
N ASP A 508 42.38 4.02 -38.03
CA ASP A 508 43.29 4.34 -39.14
C ASP A 508 42.53 5.01 -40.32
N ALA A 509 41.39 4.46 -40.71
CA ALA A 509 40.55 5.05 -41.75
C ALA A 509 40.09 6.47 -41.39
N MET A 510 39.66 6.70 -40.14
CA MET A 510 39.30 8.04 -39.67
C MET A 510 40.49 8.99 -39.71
N GLN A 511 41.67 8.57 -39.25
CA GLN A 511 42.87 9.40 -39.27
C GLN A 511 43.22 9.84 -40.70
N GLN A 512 43.25 8.89 -41.65
CA GLN A 512 43.54 9.18 -43.06
C GLN A 512 42.53 10.17 -43.67
N ILE A 513 41.23 10.03 -43.32
CA ILE A 513 40.19 10.98 -43.76
C ILE A 513 40.43 12.37 -43.20
N LEU A 514 40.74 12.48 -41.90
CA LEU A 514 41.01 13.76 -41.25
C LEU A 514 42.19 14.48 -41.90
N GLU A 515 43.30 13.77 -42.11
CA GLU A 515 44.51 14.31 -42.74
C GLU A 515 44.26 14.73 -44.20
N SER A 516 43.58 13.88 -44.98
CA SER A 516 43.26 14.14 -46.38
C SER A 516 42.37 15.37 -46.56
N ILE A 517 41.25 15.44 -45.81
CA ILE A 517 40.32 16.57 -45.90
C ILE A 517 40.98 17.85 -45.38
N GLN A 518 41.75 17.78 -44.30
CA GLN A 518 42.46 18.96 -43.79
C GLN A 518 43.47 19.51 -44.80
N ARG A 519 44.22 18.63 -45.50
CA ARG A 519 45.13 19.03 -46.57
C ARG A 519 44.39 19.73 -47.72
N ILE A 520 43.22 19.22 -48.11
CA ILE A 520 42.35 19.84 -49.12
C ILE A 520 41.86 21.23 -48.67
N GLU A 521 41.35 21.35 -47.44
CA GLU A 521 40.83 22.63 -46.93
C GLU A 521 41.92 23.70 -46.82
N ILE A 522 43.13 23.35 -46.39
CA ILE A 522 44.26 24.28 -46.36
C ILE A 522 44.58 24.77 -47.77
N ALA A 523 44.62 23.86 -48.75
CA ALA A 523 44.91 24.22 -50.13
C ALA A 523 43.81 25.10 -50.75
N LEU A 524 42.54 24.80 -50.47
CA LEU A 524 41.39 25.59 -50.91
C LEU A 524 41.44 27.02 -50.36
N ASN A 525 41.75 27.17 -49.07
CA ASN A 525 41.88 28.49 -48.44
C ASN A 525 43.03 29.29 -49.06
N LYS A 526 44.20 28.67 -49.21
CA LYS A 526 45.37 29.31 -49.84
C LYS A 526 45.11 29.71 -51.30
N ALA A 527 44.42 28.86 -52.06
CA ALA A 527 44.02 29.17 -53.43
C ALA A 527 43.01 30.32 -53.49
N SER A 528 42.09 30.40 -52.53
CA SER A 528 41.17 31.54 -52.39
C SER A 528 41.93 32.85 -52.16
N GLU A 529 42.94 32.84 -51.27
CA GLU A 529 43.82 34.00 -51.02
C GLU A 529 44.58 34.42 -52.28
N PHE A 530 45.18 33.47 -53.01
CA PHE A 530 45.86 33.73 -54.28
C PHE A 530 44.92 34.33 -55.33
N SER A 531 43.69 33.81 -55.45
CA SER A 531 42.69 34.38 -56.35
C SER A 531 42.30 35.80 -55.94
N ASN A 532 42.24 36.12 -54.64
CA ASN A 532 41.85 37.45 -54.15
C ASN A 532 42.90 38.52 -54.43
N ILE A 533 44.19 38.15 -54.45
CA ILE A 533 45.30 39.06 -54.80
C ILE A 533 45.58 39.12 -56.30
N GLY A 534 44.69 38.56 -57.13
CA GLY A 534 44.80 38.57 -58.60
C GLY A 534 45.63 37.44 -59.20
N ASN A 535 46.27 36.59 -58.38
CA ASN A 535 47.05 35.44 -58.85
C ASN A 535 46.14 34.20 -59.09
N SER A 536 45.28 34.27 -60.10
CA SER A 536 44.37 33.17 -60.44
C SER A 536 45.11 31.95 -61.01
N TYR A 537 46.25 32.16 -61.69
CA TYR A 537 47.08 31.10 -62.26
C TYR A 537 47.72 30.22 -61.17
N GLY A 538 48.35 30.83 -60.16
CA GLY A 538 48.90 30.09 -59.02
C GLY A 538 47.83 29.42 -58.15
N ALA A 539 46.65 30.05 -58.00
CA ALA A 539 45.51 29.46 -57.31
C ALA A 539 45.01 28.18 -58.01
N TRP A 540 44.88 28.23 -59.34
CA TRP A 540 44.44 27.08 -60.12
C TRP A 540 45.48 25.97 -60.13
N GLU A 541 46.75 26.30 -60.41
CA GLU A 541 47.82 25.30 -60.52
C GLU A 541 47.98 24.51 -59.21
N GLN A 542 47.97 25.18 -58.06
CA GLN A 542 48.08 24.51 -56.76
C GLN A 542 46.93 23.52 -56.50
N LEU A 543 45.70 23.87 -56.90
CA LEU A 543 44.55 22.98 -56.74
C LEU A 543 44.53 21.86 -57.80
N ALA A 544 45.03 22.13 -59.01
CA ALA A 544 45.08 21.15 -60.10
C ALA A 544 46.05 20.01 -59.75
N LEU A 545 47.21 20.37 -59.19
CA LEU A 545 48.16 19.40 -58.66
C LEU A 545 47.56 18.55 -57.53
N LEU A 546 46.81 19.18 -56.62
CA LEU A 546 46.14 18.46 -55.54
C LEU A 546 44.99 17.57 -56.05
N ARG A 547 44.39 17.90 -57.18
CA ARG A 547 43.30 17.15 -57.81
C ARG A 547 43.76 15.81 -58.35
N GLU A 548 45.03 15.67 -58.71
CA GLU A 548 45.61 14.37 -59.09
C GLU A 548 45.61 13.39 -57.92
N GLU A 549 45.88 13.90 -56.70
CA GLU A 549 45.86 13.09 -55.47
C GLU A 549 44.44 12.84 -54.94
N PHE A 550 43.53 13.81 -55.12
CA PHE A 550 42.14 13.75 -54.64
C PHE A 550 41.11 14.00 -55.77
N PRO A 551 41.00 13.07 -56.74
CA PRO A 551 40.19 13.27 -57.95
C PRO A 551 38.68 13.35 -57.66
N ASP A 552 38.23 12.70 -56.59
CA ASP A 552 36.81 12.56 -56.26
C ASP A 552 36.28 13.64 -55.30
N ASP A 553 37.13 14.58 -54.83
CA ASP A 553 36.68 15.59 -53.87
C ASP A 553 35.75 16.64 -54.53
N PRO A 554 34.50 16.81 -54.08
CA PRO A 554 33.55 17.65 -54.77
C PRO A 554 33.85 19.16 -54.63
N ASN A 555 34.40 19.61 -53.49
CA ASN A 555 34.69 21.03 -53.29
C ASN A 555 35.94 21.46 -54.05
N LEU A 556 36.97 20.62 -54.08
CA LEU A 556 38.15 20.83 -54.91
C LEU A 556 37.78 20.98 -56.39
N GLY A 557 36.92 20.10 -56.90
CA GLY A 557 36.46 20.14 -58.28
C GLY A 557 35.69 21.41 -58.61
N ARG A 558 34.73 21.79 -57.75
CA ARG A 558 33.98 23.05 -57.91
C ARG A 558 34.88 24.28 -57.89
N GLN A 559 35.91 24.31 -57.04
CA GLN A 559 36.81 25.45 -56.96
C GLN A 559 37.69 25.57 -58.20
N LEU A 560 38.17 24.44 -58.73
CA LEU A 560 38.88 24.39 -60.01
C LEU A 560 38.00 24.87 -61.17
N GLU A 561 36.75 24.43 -61.23
CA GLU A 561 35.77 24.85 -62.24
C GLU A 561 35.52 26.36 -62.20
N LYS A 562 35.41 26.95 -60.99
CA LYS A 562 35.29 28.41 -60.82
C LYS A 562 36.51 29.18 -61.30
N LEU A 563 37.70 28.62 -61.14
CA LEU A 563 38.95 29.25 -61.55
C LEU A 563 39.23 29.07 -63.05
N ALA A 564 38.73 28.00 -63.67
CA ALA A 564 39.05 27.62 -65.05
C ALA A 564 38.86 28.75 -66.10
N PRO A 565 37.76 29.55 -66.09
CA PRO A 565 37.61 30.65 -67.05
C PRO A 565 38.68 31.74 -66.91
N LYS A 566 39.23 31.95 -65.70
CA LYS A 566 40.23 32.99 -65.43
C LYS A 566 41.64 32.62 -65.88
N VAL A 567 41.88 31.33 -66.11
CA VAL A 567 43.21 30.78 -66.45
C VAL A 567 43.21 30.03 -67.78
N ALA A 568 42.18 30.23 -68.61
CA ALA A 568 41.92 29.41 -69.79
C ALA A 568 43.04 29.46 -70.84
N ASP A 569 43.76 30.58 -70.94
CA ASP A 569 44.92 30.72 -71.83
C ASP A 569 46.11 29.87 -71.37
N PHE A 570 46.36 29.84 -70.06
CA PHE A 570 47.37 29.01 -69.42
C PHE A 570 47.03 27.52 -69.48
N THR A 571 45.81 27.13 -69.09
CA THR A 571 45.40 25.71 -69.10
C THR A 571 45.37 25.15 -70.51
N LYS A 572 44.93 25.92 -71.51
CA LYS A 572 45.00 25.53 -72.93
C LYS A 572 46.44 25.30 -73.40
N ALA A 573 47.40 26.11 -72.94
CA ALA A 573 48.79 25.92 -73.29
C ALA A 573 49.37 24.64 -72.67
N LEU A 574 49.02 24.33 -71.42
CA LEU A 574 49.39 23.09 -70.75
C LEU A 574 48.74 21.86 -71.39
N ASP A 575 47.44 21.90 -71.66
CA ASP A 575 46.72 20.79 -72.30
C ASP A 575 47.29 20.46 -73.68
N GLU A 576 47.61 21.48 -74.47
CA GLU A 576 48.21 21.28 -75.79
C GLU A 576 49.65 20.74 -75.69
N ALA A 577 50.42 21.20 -74.70
CA ALA A 577 51.75 20.64 -74.42
C ALA A 577 51.66 19.16 -74.08
N GLN A 578 50.76 18.79 -73.16
CA GLN A 578 50.59 17.42 -72.68
C GLN A 578 49.96 16.51 -73.75
N ARG A 579 49.06 17.03 -74.59
CA ARG A 579 48.51 16.31 -75.76
C ARG A 579 49.61 15.96 -76.78
N LEU A 580 50.52 16.88 -77.04
CA LEU A 580 51.65 16.68 -77.95
C LEU A 580 52.75 15.78 -77.36
N GLU A 581 52.89 15.79 -76.03
CA GLU A 581 53.73 14.85 -75.28
C GLU A 581 53.16 13.43 -75.32
N ASN A 582 51.83 13.27 -75.21
CA ASN A 582 51.20 11.95 -75.06
C ASN A 582 50.66 11.33 -76.36
N ARG A 583 50.69 12.06 -77.49
CA ARG A 583 50.30 11.51 -78.80
C ARG A 583 51.36 10.54 -79.36
N SER A 584 50.95 9.69 -80.30
CA SER A 584 51.87 8.84 -81.06
C SER A 584 51.84 9.19 -82.57
N PRO A 585 52.98 9.48 -83.23
CA PRO A 585 54.31 9.64 -82.64
C PRO A 585 54.37 10.89 -81.74
N ARG A 586 55.15 10.80 -80.65
CA ARG A 586 55.38 11.88 -79.69
C ARG A 586 56.03 13.07 -80.41
N GLN A 587 55.59 14.29 -80.09
CA GLN A 587 56.10 15.52 -80.71
C GLN A 587 56.84 16.37 -79.68
N THR A 588 58.00 15.89 -79.24
CA THR A 588 58.81 16.44 -78.14
C THR A 588 59.12 17.94 -78.33
N GLY A 589 59.59 18.38 -79.50
CA GLY A 589 59.90 19.79 -79.74
C GLY A 589 58.68 20.72 -79.76
N SER A 590 57.54 20.26 -80.30
CA SER A 590 56.31 21.03 -80.29
C SER A 590 55.70 21.09 -78.88
N SER A 591 55.73 19.98 -78.14
CA SER A 591 55.31 19.93 -76.74
C SER A 591 56.15 20.88 -75.87
N MET A 592 57.48 20.84 -76.01
CA MET A 592 58.40 21.75 -75.31
C MET A 592 58.07 23.23 -75.58
N SER A 593 57.77 23.57 -76.82
CA SER A 593 57.38 24.95 -77.19
C SER A 593 56.10 25.41 -76.49
N TRP A 594 55.13 24.50 -76.30
CA TRP A 594 53.90 24.80 -75.57
C TRP A 594 54.09 24.88 -74.05
N TYR A 595 54.95 24.06 -73.45
CA TYR A 595 55.32 24.25 -72.04
C TYR A 595 56.09 25.56 -71.82
N LEU A 596 57.00 25.93 -72.71
CA LEU A 596 57.67 27.25 -72.67
C LEU A 596 56.67 28.41 -72.79
N LYS A 597 55.63 28.24 -73.62
CA LYS A 597 54.53 29.20 -73.70
C LYS A 597 53.72 29.28 -72.42
N ALA A 598 53.40 28.14 -71.80
CA ALA A 598 52.72 28.10 -70.50
C ALA A 598 53.55 28.80 -69.42
N ARG A 599 54.87 28.58 -69.39
CA ARG A 599 55.81 29.31 -68.52
C ARG A 599 55.87 30.81 -68.83
N GLY A 600 55.71 31.20 -70.10
CA GLY A 600 55.58 32.61 -70.47
C GLY A 600 54.32 33.27 -69.91
N ILE A 601 53.21 32.53 -69.78
CA ILE A 601 51.93 33.02 -69.22
C ILE A 601 52.01 33.07 -67.69
N TYR A 602 52.56 32.02 -67.06
CA TYR A 602 52.78 31.95 -65.62
C TYR A 602 54.23 31.54 -65.32
N PRO A 603 55.14 32.51 -65.07
CA PRO A 603 56.57 32.23 -64.89
C PRO A 603 56.94 31.36 -63.68
N GLN A 604 56.04 31.25 -62.69
CA GLN A 604 56.24 30.43 -61.50
C GLN A 604 55.53 29.06 -61.60
N SER A 605 55.16 28.65 -62.83
CA SER A 605 54.43 27.41 -63.08
C SER A 605 55.29 26.18 -62.83
N ARG A 606 54.93 25.41 -61.80
CA ARG A 606 55.59 24.11 -61.53
C ARG A 606 55.26 23.09 -62.62
N ILE A 607 54.02 23.07 -63.13
CA ILE A 607 53.61 22.10 -64.15
C ILE A 607 54.38 22.34 -65.45
N ALA A 608 54.56 23.60 -65.86
CA ALA A 608 55.31 23.93 -67.05
C ALA A 608 56.80 23.62 -66.90
N ASP A 609 57.41 23.94 -65.76
CA ASP A 609 58.82 23.65 -65.50
C ASP A 609 59.10 22.14 -65.45
N GLU A 610 58.24 21.35 -64.80
CA GLU A 610 58.37 19.89 -64.79
C GLU A 610 58.17 19.28 -66.18
N GLY A 611 57.21 19.79 -66.97
CA GLY A 611 57.03 19.39 -68.36
C GLY A 611 58.26 19.69 -69.23
N ILE A 612 58.84 20.89 -69.08
CA ILE A 612 60.09 21.28 -69.76
C ILE A 612 61.23 20.33 -69.35
N GLN A 613 61.41 20.10 -68.06
CA GLN A 613 62.50 19.27 -67.57
C GLN A 613 62.38 17.82 -68.06
N ARG A 614 61.19 17.21 -67.99
CA ARG A 614 60.96 15.85 -68.50
C ARG A 614 61.34 15.71 -69.97
N LEU A 615 60.94 16.67 -70.80
CA LEU A 615 61.26 16.65 -72.22
C LEU A 615 62.76 16.95 -72.46
N LEU A 616 63.38 17.79 -71.64
CA LEU A 616 64.80 18.09 -71.72
C LEU A 616 65.65 16.85 -71.41
N ASP A 617 65.32 16.14 -70.33
CA ASP A 617 66.01 14.91 -69.91
C ASP A 617 65.88 13.79 -70.96
N GLU A 618 64.76 13.76 -71.71
CA GLU A 618 64.55 12.83 -72.82
C GLU A 618 65.39 13.21 -74.06
N ILE A 619 65.57 14.51 -74.34
CA ILE A 619 66.38 15.02 -75.45
C ILE A 619 67.89 14.92 -75.14
N LEU A 620 68.26 15.05 -73.86
CA LEU A 620 69.63 15.04 -73.35
C LEU A 620 69.75 14.13 -72.11
N PRO A 621 69.76 12.79 -72.28
CA PRO A 621 69.98 11.88 -71.16
C PRO A 621 71.37 12.13 -70.55
N GLU A 622 71.54 11.99 -69.23
CA GLU A 622 72.77 12.32 -68.46
C GLU A 622 74.07 11.56 -68.85
N GLY A 623 74.12 10.90 -70.01
CA GLY A 623 75.33 10.27 -70.56
C GLY A 623 76.21 11.15 -71.45
N ASP A 624 75.74 12.33 -71.91
CA ASP A 624 76.44 13.14 -72.92
C ASP A 624 77.04 14.46 -72.38
N ALA A 625 77.52 14.46 -71.14
CA ALA A 625 78.37 15.55 -70.62
C ALA A 625 79.85 15.30 -70.94
N LEU A 626 80.28 15.59 -72.16
CA LEU A 626 81.70 15.62 -72.54
C LEU A 626 82.37 16.94 -72.13
N SER A 627 83.37 16.85 -71.24
CA SER A 627 84.53 17.74 -71.17
C SER A 627 85.65 17.06 -70.36
N PRO A 628 86.95 17.41 -70.46
CA PRO A 628 87.60 18.44 -71.30
C PRO A 628 88.94 17.99 -71.95
N ARG A 629 89.47 18.87 -72.81
CA ARG A 629 90.89 19.03 -73.20
C ARG A 629 91.55 17.90 -74.01
N ASP A 630 91.81 18.18 -75.29
CA ASP A 630 93.15 18.04 -75.86
C ASP A 630 93.30 18.83 -77.18
N ALA A 631 94.46 19.48 -77.28
CA ALA A 631 95.19 19.95 -78.47
C ALA A 631 94.69 21.18 -79.25
N VAL A 632 95.52 22.12 -79.74
CA VAL A 632 96.98 22.40 -79.78
C VAL A 632 97.08 23.84 -80.40
N GLU A 633 97.98 24.75 -80.00
CA GLU A 633 99.24 25.19 -80.68
C GLU A 633 99.85 26.36 -79.84
N THR A 634 101.05 26.27 -79.27
CA THR A 634 102.42 26.56 -79.79
C THR A 634 102.72 27.98 -80.25
N GLU A 635 103.62 28.66 -79.51
CA GLU A 635 104.83 29.43 -79.94
C GLU A 635 105.08 30.67 -79.06
N GLY A 636 106.30 30.79 -78.52
CA GLY A 636 106.80 31.95 -77.76
C GLY A 636 107.51 31.61 -76.45
#